data_AF-B7BHJ6-F1
#
_entry.id   AF-B7BHJ6-F1
#
_cell.length_a   1.000
_cell.length_b   1.000
_cell.length_c   1.000
_cell.angle_alpha   90.00
_cell.angle_beta   90.00
_cell.angle_gamma   90.00
#
_symmetry.space_group_name_H-M   'P 1'
#
loop_
_entity.id
_entity.type
_entity.pdbx_description
1 polymer ?
#
loop_
_entity_poly.entity_id
_entity_poly.type
_entity_poly.pdbx_seq_one_letter_code
_entity_poly.pdbx_strand_id
1 'polypeptide(L)'
;MCNGQTKPGYNLQISSENQFITDFALFPNPTDTLTFIPFLGSFPGRYGRFPKRVVADSGYGSEENYRFMDEAGIEGFVKYNRFHLEHRPRYKPDTFHPDSLYYNEEGDYYICPMGQRMSRTGTLQTRTEGGYISQSACYRAIRCKGCPLRCLCYKAKANQRTIRV
;
A
#
# COMPACT_ATOMS: atom_id res chain seq x y z
N MET A 1 9.61 -31.00 -7.73
CA MET A 1 10.74 -30.19 -7.25
C MET A 1 10.97 -30.56 -5.80
N CYS A 2 11.84 -31.53 -5.48
CA CYS A 2 11.88 -32.18 -4.16
C CYS A 2 13.30 -32.26 -3.55
N ASN A 3 14.25 -31.42 -3.99
CA ASN A 3 15.67 -31.57 -3.62
C ASN A 3 16.21 -30.41 -2.77
N GLY A 4 15.36 -29.54 -2.22
CA GLY A 4 15.76 -28.49 -1.26
C GLY A 4 16.71 -27.38 -1.77
N GLN A 5 17.21 -27.48 -3.01
CA GLN A 5 18.02 -26.43 -3.62
C GLN A 5 17.15 -25.30 -4.19
N THR A 6 17.33 -24.10 -3.65
CA THR A 6 16.83 -22.85 -4.27
C THR A 6 17.60 -22.58 -5.54
N LYS A 7 16.93 -22.64 -6.69
CA LYS A 7 17.48 -22.16 -7.97
C LYS A 7 17.36 -20.64 -8.02
N PRO A 8 18.32 -19.93 -8.65
CA PRO A 8 18.18 -18.50 -8.87
C PRO A 8 16.93 -18.26 -9.74
N GLY A 9 15.96 -17.55 -9.17
CA GLY A 9 14.79 -17.05 -9.88
C GLY A 9 14.97 -15.56 -10.13
N TYR A 10 14.67 -15.13 -11.35
CA TYR A 10 14.67 -13.72 -11.69
C TYR A 10 13.27 -13.31 -12.12
N ASN A 11 12.87 -12.13 -11.70
CA ASN A 11 11.65 -11.48 -12.11
C ASN A 11 11.95 -10.60 -13.34
N LEU A 12 11.41 -11.00 -14.49
CA LEU A 12 11.54 -10.27 -15.75
C LEU A 12 10.44 -9.21 -15.85
N GLN A 13 10.88 -7.96 -16.01
CA GLN A 13 10.02 -6.80 -16.20
C GLN A 13 10.13 -6.35 -17.64
N ILE A 14 9.00 -6.06 -18.27
CA ILE A 14 8.92 -5.65 -19.68
C ILE A 14 7.93 -4.47 -19.78
N SER A 15 8.33 -3.43 -20.49
CA SER A 15 7.42 -2.35 -20.90
C SER A 15 7.19 -2.43 -22.40
N SER A 16 6.00 -2.05 -22.83
CA SER A 16 5.64 -2.01 -24.24
C SER A 16 4.78 -0.81 -24.58
N GLU A 17 4.92 -0.33 -25.81
CA GLU A 17 4.12 0.74 -26.40
C GLU A 17 3.85 0.41 -27.86
N ASN A 18 2.59 0.52 -28.32
CA ASN A 18 2.21 0.26 -29.71
C ASN A 18 2.71 -1.08 -30.27
N GLN A 19 2.64 -2.15 -29.46
CA GLN A 19 3.13 -3.51 -29.78
C GLN A 19 4.67 -3.65 -29.89
N PHE A 20 5.44 -2.63 -29.52
CA PHE A 20 6.89 -2.70 -29.42
C PHE A 20 7.33 -2.83 -27.96
N ILE A 21 8.36 -3.64 -27.72
CA ILE A 21 9.05 -3.65 -26.43
C ILE A 21 9.92 -2.40 -26.34
N THR A 22 9.70 -1.61 -25.29
CA THR A 22 10.42 -0.33 -25.06
C THR A 22 11.53 -0.48 -24.04
N ASP A 23 11.36 -1.31 -23.03
CA ASP A 23 12.41 -1.60 -22.05
C ASP A 23 12.19 -2.99 -21.44
N PHE A 24 13.27 -3.56 -20.91
CA PHE A 24 13.22 -4.78 -20.12
C PHE A 24 14.34 -4.79 -19.07
N ALA A 25 14.09 -5.43 -17.93
CA ALA A 25 15.08 -5.63 -16.89
C ALA A 25 14.81 -6.91 -16.09
N LEU A 26 15.87 -7.50 -15.53
CA LEU A 26 15.81 -8.69 -14.68
C LEU A 26 16.13 -8.29 -13.24
N PHE A 27 15.27 -8.68 -12.32
CA PHE A 27 15.42 -8.39 -10.90
C PHE A 27 15.52 -9.68 -10.08
N PRO A 28 16.34 -9.70 -9.00
CA PRO A 28 16.37 -10.83 -8.07
C PRO A 28 15.18 -10.81 -7.11
N ASN A 29 14.40 -9.73 -7.07
CA ASN A 29 13.27 -9.57 -6.18
C ASN A 29 12.13 -10.55 -6.57
N PRO A 30 11.55 -11.26 -5.59
CA PRO A 30 10.46 -12.20 -5.85
C PRO A 30 9.12 -11.51 -6.15
N THR A 31 8.96 -10.24 -5.76
CA THR A 31 7.73 -9.45 -5.92
C THR A 31 7.96 -8.24 -6.82
N ASP A 32 6.92 -7.81 -7.52
CA ASP A 32 6.98 -6.70 -8.49
C ASP A 32 7.08 -5.31 -7.86
N THR A 33 6.64 -5.15 -6.60
CA THR A 33 6.53 -3.82 -5.98
C THR A 33 7.85 -3.06 -5.95
N LEU A 34 8.95 -3.75 -5.61
CA LEU A 34 10.29 -3.14 -5.49
C LEU A 34 11.04 -3.06 -6.82
N THR A 35 10.54 -3.68 -7.89
CA THR A 35 11.18 -3.65 -9.20
C THR A 35 10.78 -2.40 -10.00
N PHE A 36 9.64 -1.79 -9.66
CA PHE A 36 9.04 -0.69 -10.41
C PHE A 36 9.94 0.54 -10.56
N ILE A 37 10.39 1.12 -9.45
CA ILE A 37 11.21 2.34 -9.45
C ILE A 37 12.55 2.10 -10.16
N PRO A 38 13.32 1.03 -9.84
CA PRO A 38 14.52 0.70 -10.60
C PRO A 38 14.26 0.52 -12.09
N PHE A 39 13.16 -0.12 -12.47
CA PHE A 39 12.79 -0.36 -13.87
C PHE A 39 12.43 0.94 -14.61
N LEU A 40 11.60 1.81 -14.03
CA LEU A 40 11.32 3.10 -14.64
C LEU A 40 12.54 4.03 -14.63
N GLY A 41 13.43 3.87 -13.65
CA GLY A 41 14.70 4.60 -13.58
C GLY A 41 15.67 4.30 -14.72
N SER A 42 15.59 3.14 -15.38
CA SER A 42 16.40 2.87 -16.59
C SER A 42 15.88 3.59 -17.83
N PHE A 43 14.59 3.95 -17.85
CA PHE A 43 13.92 4.50 -19.03
C PHE A 43 14.51 5.85 -19.51
N PRO A 44 14.82 6.83 -18.63
CA PRO A 44 15.53 8.06 -19.03
C PRO A 44 16.90 7.82 -19.66
N GLY A 45 17.61 6.74 -19.27
CA GLY A 45 18.90 6.40 -19.87
C GLY A 45 18.80 6.05 -21.36
N ARG A 46 17.65 5.52 -21.81
CA ARG A 46 17.39 5.17 -23.21
C ARG A 46 16.75 6.30 -24.01
N TYR A 47 15.82 7.03 -23.38
CA TYR A 47 14.92 7.95 -24.08
C TYR A 47 15.09 9.42 -23.69
N GLY A 48 15.98 9.74 -22.74
CA GLY A 48 16.24 11.09 -22.26
C GLY A 48 15.10 11.71 -21.45
N ARG A 49 14.08 10.93 -21.10
CA ARG A 49 12.88 11.34 -20.36
C ARG A 49 12.22 10.15 -19.69
N PHE A 50 11.34 10.40 -18.71
CA PHE A 50 10.40 9.40 -18.22
C PHE A 50 9.23 9.17 -19.19
N PRO A 51 8.55 8.02 -19.12
CA PRO A 51 7.30 7.82 -19.87
C PRO A 51 6.24 8.80 -19.38
N LYS A 52 5.41 9.31 -20.29
CA LYS A 52 4.31 10.23 -19.91
C LYS A 52 3.21 9.52 -19.12
N ARG A 53 2.94 8.26 -19.47
CA ARG A 53 1.88 7.43 -18.91
C ARG A 53 2.41 6.04 -18.65
N VAL A 54 2.05 5.46 -17.52
CA VAL A 54 2.38 4.07 -17.18
C VAL A 54 1.11 3.35 -16.80
N VAL A 55 0.91 2.15 -17.34
CA VAL A 55 -0.17 1.25 -16.95
C VAL A 55 0.47 -0.01 -16.37
N ALA A 56 0.09 -0.39 -15.16
CA ALA A 56 0.61 -1.57 -14.51
C ALA A 56 -0.46 -2.27 -13.65
N ASP A 57 -0.23 -3.54 -13.32
CA ASP A 57 -1.13 -4.29 -12.46
C ASP A 57 -1.03 -3.87 -10.99
N SER A 58 -1.81 -4.52 -10.12
CA SER A 58 -1.82 -4.18 -8.70
C SER A 58 -0.56 -4.58 -7.93
N GLY A 59 0.28 -5.47 -8.46
CA GLY A 59 1.55 -5.86 -7.85
C GLY A 59 2.54 -4.71 -7.71
N TYR A 60 2.44 -3.70 -8.57
CA TYR A 60 3.22 -2.46 -8.49
C TYR A 60 2.56 -1.40 -7.60
N GLY A 61 1.37 -1.65 -7.06
CA GLY A 61 0.60 -0.69 -6.29
C GLY A 61 1.14 -0.52 -4.86
N SER A 62 1.96 0.51 -4.64
CA SER A 62 2.47 0.91 -3.32
C SER A 62 2.55 2.42 -3.18
N GLU A 63 2.46 2.92 -1.95
CA GLU A 63 2.62 4.35 -1.63
C GLU A 63 3.93 4.90 -2.22
N GLU A 64 5.02 4.15 -2.06
CA GLU A 64 6.35 4.47 -2.60
C GLU A 64 6.33 4.65 -4.13
N ASN A 65 5.69 3.74 -4.86
CA ASN A 65 5.60 3.80 -6.31
C ASN A 65 4.66 4.92 -6.79
N TYR A 66 3.54 5.16 -6.09
CA TYR A 66 2.64 6.26 -6.42
C TYR A 66 3.31 7.61 -6.24
N ARG A 67 4.02 7.81 -5.12
CA ARG A 67 4.76 9.04 -4.87
C ARG A 67 5.85 9.25 -5.91
N PHE A 68 6.60 8.19 -6.25
CA PHE A 68 7.60 8.28 -7.32
C PHE A 68 7.01 8.73 -8.66
N MET A 69 5.87 8.17 -9.07
CA MET A 69 5.21 8.58 -10.31
C MET A 69 4.76 10.04 -10.28
N ASP A 70 4.16 10.48 -9.17
CA ASP A 70 3.71 11.86 -8.98
C ASP A 70 4.89 12.85 -9.05
N GLU A 71 5.96 12.58 -8.30
CA GLU A 71 7.18 13.40 -8.28
C GLU A 71 7.89 13.42 -9.64
N ALA A 72 7.86 12.31 -10.39
CA ALA A 72 8.43 12.21 -11.73
C ALA A 72 7.53 12.79 -12.84
N GLY A 73 6.31 13.26 -12.50
CA GLY A 73 5.34 13.76 -13.46
C GLY A 73 4.80 12.70 -14.43
N ILE A 74 4.79 11.44 -13.98
CA ILE A 74 4.29 10.28 -14.73
C ILE A 74 2.81 10.07 -14.38
N GLU A 75 1.94 10.08 -15.38
CA GLU A 75 0.53 9.75 -15.18
C GLU A 75 0.37 8.22 -15.03
N GLY A 76 0.23 7.78 -13.78
CA GLY A 76 0.17 6.37 -13.40
C GLY A 76 -1.25 5.80 -13.34
N PHE A 77 -1.53 4.79 -14.18
CA PHE A 77 -2.71 3.93 -14.10
C PHE A 77 -2.33 2.59 -13.48
N VAL A 78 -2.01 2.62 -12.19
CA VAL A 78 -1.60 1.46 -11.41
C VAL A 78 -2.66 1.19 -10.35
N LYS A 79 -3.19 -0.03 -10.32
CA LYS A 79 -4.22 -0.40 -9.34
C LYS A 79 -3.58 -0.56 -7.96
N TYR A 80 -4.30 -0.19 -6.90
CA TYR A 80 -3.90 -0.58 -5.54
C TYR A 80 -4.28 -2.02 -5.25
N ASN A 81 -3.57 -2.65 -4.31
CA ASN A 81 -3.68 -4.07 -3.99
C ASN A 81 -5.11 -4.57 -3.72
N ARG A 82 -5.97 -3.72 -3.13
CA ARG A 82 -7.35 -4.10 -2.78
C ARG A 82 -8.38 -3.83 -3.88
N PHE A 83 -7.99 -3.18 -4.98
CA PHE A 83 -8.91 -2.81 -6.05
C PHE A 83 -9.75 -4.02 -6.53
N HIS A 84 -9.11 -5.14 -6.84
CA HIS A 84 -9.79 -6.35 -7.29
C HIS A 84 -10.63 -7.03 -6.20
N LEU A 85 -10.26 -6.89 -4.92
CA LEU A 85 -11.00 -7.44 -3.79
C LEU A 85 -12.32 -6.69 -3.61
N GLU A 86 -12.27 -5.37 -3.70
CA GLU A 86 -13.40 -4.47 -3.47
C GLU A 86 -14.48 -4.57 -4.56
N HIS A 87 -14.10 -4.94 -5.79
CA HIS A 87 -15.03 -5.12 -6.91
C HIS A 87 -15.70 -6.50 -6.96
N ARG A 88 -15.43 -7.40 -5.99
CA ARG A 88 -16.09 -8.72 -5.96
C ARG A 88 -17.54 -8.57 -5.48
N PRO A 89 -18.52 -9.30 -6.06
CA PRO A 89 -19.94 -9.18 -5.68
C PRO A 89 -20.26 -9.47 -4.21
N ARG A 90 -19.42 -10.26 -3.54
CA ARG A 90 -19.59 -10.65 -2.13
C ARG A 90 -18.71 -9.85 -1.16
N TYR A 91 -17.97 -8.86 -1.67
CA TYR A 91 -17.12 -8.06 -0.81
C TYR A 91 -17.98 -7.24 0.16
N LYS A 92 -17.63 -7.28 1.43
CA LYS A 92 -18.20 -6.42 2.47
C LYS A 92 -17.04 -5.74 3.18
N PRO A 93 -17.02 -4.39 3.25
CA PRO A 93 -15.99 -3.70 3.99
C PRO A 93 -16.08 -4.11 5.46
N ASP A 94 -14.92 -4.38 6.06
CA ASP A 94 -14.85 -4.67 7.48
C ASP A 94 -15.21 -3.39 8.26
N THR A 95 -16.27 -3.45 9.06
CA THR A 95 -16.76 -2.35 9.89
C THR A 95 -15.70 -1.85 10.88
N PHE A 96 -14.73 -2.70 11.22
CA PHE A 96 -13.62 -2.35 12.10
C PHE A 96 -12.36 -1.94 11.33
N HIS A 97 -12.36 -1.90 10.00
CA HIS A 97 -11.23 -1.36 9.24
C HIS A 97 -11.16 0.17 9.39
N PRO A 98 -9.97 0.78 9.50
CA PRO A 98 -9.83 2.25 9.57
C PRO A 98 -10.56 3.00 8.45
N ASP A 99 -10.48 2.51 7.20
CA ASP A 99 -11.18 3.10 6.04
C ASP A 99 -12.71 3.14 6.17
N SER A 100 -13.30 2.31 7.04
CA SER A 100 -14.75 2.27 7.29
C SER A 100 -15.18 3.23 8.41
N LEU A 101 -14.23 3.87 9.10
CA LEU A 101 -14.51 4.75 10.23
C LEU A 101 -14.74 6.18 9.76
N TYR A 102 -15.64 6.90 10.43
CA TYR A 102 -15.81 8.32 10.18
C TYR A 102 -14.64 9.12 10.75
N TYR A 103 -14.01 9.92 9.89
CA TYR A 103 -12.99 10.90 10.26
C TYR A 103 -13.60 12.30 10.31
N ASN A 104 -13.31 13.04 11.38
CA ASN A 104 -13.65 14.44 11.51
C ASN A 104 -12.38 15.29 11.34
N GLU A 105 -12.31 16.03 10.24
CA GLU A 105 -11.17 16.88 9.90
C GLU A 105 -11.00 18.05 10.87
N GLU A 106 -12.10 18.73 11.23
CA GLU A 106 -12.07 19.92 12.09
C GLU A 106 -11.50 19.64 13.48
N GLY A 107 -11.78 18.46 14.05
CA GLY A 107 -11.37 18.06 15.39
C GLY A 107 -10.23 17.04 15.43
N ASP A 108 -9.71 16.58 14.28
CA ASP A 108 -8.67 15.56 14.15
C ASP A 108 -8.95 14.29 15.00
N TYR A 109 -10.08 13.64 14.73
CA TYR A 109 -10.43 12.38 15.39
C TYR A 109 -11.24 11.43 14.52
N TYR A 110 -11.13 10.13 14.84
CA TYR A 110 -11.98 9.09 14.26
C TYR A 110 -13.09 8.70 15.23
N ILE A 111 -14.21 8.18 14.72
CA ILE A 111 -15.28 7.59 15.54
C ILE A 111 -15.26 6.07 15.36
N CYS A 112 -15.13 5.33 16.47
CA CYS A 112 -15.18 3.87 16.42
C CYS A 112 -16.62 3.36 16.23
N PRO A 113 -16.84 2.08 15.87
CA PRO A 113 -18.19 1.55 15.66
C PRO A 113 -19.10 1.57 16.91
N MET A 114 -18.53 1.70 18.11
CA MET A 114 -19.27 1.89 19.37
C MET A 114 -19.64 3.37 19.63
N GLY A 115 -19.30 4.29 18.72
CA GLY A 115 -19.57 5.73 18.82
C GLY A 115 -18.57 6.53 19.65
N GLN A 116 -17.47 5.94 20.11
CA GLN A 116 -16.46 6.66 20.90
C GLN A 116 -15.44 7.38 19.99
N ARG A 117 -15.01 8.58 20.40
CA ARG A 117 -13.94 9.32 19.74
C ARG A 117 -12.57 8.64 19.95
N MET A 118 -11.78 8.64 18.90
CA MET A 118 -10.40 8.17 18.86
C MET A 118 -9.49 9.35 18.56
N SER A 119 -8.77 9.83 19.57
CA SER A 119 -7.91 11.01 19.43
C SER A 119 -6.56 10.63 18.84
N ARG A 120 -5.96 11.58 18.11
CA ARG A 120 -4.60 11.43 17.61
C ARG A 120 -3.61 11.30 18.76
N THR A 121 -2.68 10.36 18.62
CA THR A 121 -1.65 10.05 19.64
C THR A 121 -0.23 10.29 19.15
N GLY A 122 -0.03 10.41 17.84
CA GLY A 122 1.28 10.70 17.24
C GLY A 122 1.34 10.26 15.79
N THR A 123 2.53 10.36 15.20
CA THR A 123 2.86 9.83 13.88
C THR A 123 3.93 8.75 14.03
N LEU A 124 3.74 7.62 13.37
CA LEU A 124 4.72 6.55 13.27
C LEU A 124 5.41 6.63 11.92
N GLN A 125 6.73 6.47 11.92
CA GLN A 125 7.49 6.29 10.69
C GLN A 125 7.81 4.81 10.52
N THR A 126 7.54 4.28 9.33
CA THR A 126 7.87 2.90 8.96
C THR A 126 8.76 2.92 7.74
N ARG A 127 9.84 2.14 7.76
CA ARG A 127 10.76 2.00 6.64
C ARG A 127 10.40 0.76 5.83
N THR A 128 10.21 0.90 4.52
CA THR A 128 10.02 -0.22 3.61
C THR A 128 11.35 -0.93 3.34
N GLU A 129 11.30 -2.13 2.77
CA GLU A 129 12.50 -2.85 2.32
C GLU A 129 13.29 -2.06 1.26
N GLY A 130 12.59 -1.28 0.42
CA GLY A 130 13.18 -0.36 -0.57
C GLY A 130 13.86 0.87 0.07
N GLY A 131 13.69 1.06 1.38
CA GLY A 131 14.30 2.15 2.14
C GLY A 131 13.41 3.39 2.26
N TYR A 132 12.24 3.42 1.62
CA TYR A 132 11.26 4.50 1.71
C TYR A 132 10.67 4.63 3.11
N ILE A 133 10.43 5.88 3.53
CA ILE A 133 9.86 6.21 4.84
C ILE A 133 8.41 6.62 4.65
N SER A 134 7.50 5.73 5.04
CA SER A 134 6.07 6.02 5.15
C SER A 134 5.74 6.60 6.53
N GLN A 135 4.82 7.56 6.56
CA GLN A 135 4.33 8.17 7.79
C GLN A 135 2.85 7.82 7.97
N SER A 136 2.51 7.24 9.12
CA SER A 136 1.13 6.92 9.47
C SER A 136 0.72 7.61 10.77
N ALA A 137 -0.41 8.29 10.78
CA ALA A 137 -1.00 8.89 11.97
C ALA A 137 -1.65 7.80 12.84
N CYS A 138 -1.39 7.87 14.14
CA CYS A 138 -1.92 6.91 15.12
C CYS A 138 -3.07 7.52 15.90
N TYR A 139 -4.23 6.86 15.90
CA TYR A 139 -5.41 7.28 16.67
C TYR A 139 -5.81 6.22 17.68
N ARG A 140 -6.24 6.64 18.88
CA ARG A 140 -6.49 5.72 19.99
C ARG A 140 -7.84 5.91 20.67
N ALA A 141 -8.53 4.80 20.88
CA ALA A 141 -9.71 4.67 21.72
C ALA A 141 -9.30 4.26 23.15
N ILE A 142 -9.78 5.00 24.15
CA ILE A 142 -9.40 4.82 25.56
C ILE A 142 -10.42 3.95 26.32
N ARG A 143 -11.72 4.06 26.01
CA ARG A 143 -12.82 3.40 26.72
C ARG A 143 -13.19 2.08 26.02
N CYS A 144 -12.25 1.13 25.97
CA CYS A 144 -12.53 -0.19 25.37
C CYS A 144 -12.70 -1.33 26.40
N LYS A 145 -12.44 -1.08 27.69
CA LYS A 145 -12.66 -2.06 28.76
C LYS A 145 -14.17 -2.39 28.85
N GLY A 146 -14.53 -3.66 28.76
CA GLY A 146 -15.93 -4.11 28.81
C GLY A 146 -16.75 -3.81 27.55
N CYS A 147 -16.12 -3.38 26.45
CA CYS A 147 -16.84 -3.11 25.21
C CYS A 147 -17.44 -4.41 24.64
N PRO A 148 -18.76 -4.46 24.32
CA PRO A 148 -19.39 -5.66 23.78
C PRO A 148 -18.84 -6.03 22.39
N LEU A 149 -18.33 -5.05 21.64
CA LEU A 149 -17.74 -5.25 20.32
C LEU A 149 -16.26 -5.68 20.36
N ARG A 150 -15.65 -5.84 21.54
CA ARG A 150 -14.20 -6.10 21.68
C ARG A 150 -13.74 -7.32 20.88
N CYS A 151 -14.50 -8.42 20.91
CA CYS A 151 -14.14 -9.68 20.25
C CYS A 151 -14.00 -9.56 18.72
N LEU A 152 -14.72 -8.61 18.11
CA LEU A 152 -14.64 -8.32 16.67
C LEU A 152 -13.69 -7.14 16.36
N CYS A 153 -13.50 -6.24 17.31
CA CYS A 153 -12.87 -4.93 17.09
C CYS A 153 -11.33 -4.94 17.12
N TYR A 154 -10.71 -5.66 18.07
CA TYR A 154 -9.25 -5.76 18.16
C TYR A 154 -8.81 -6.93 19.06
N LYS A 155 -7.64 -7.52 18.75
CA LYS A 155 -7.11 -8.71 19.47
C LYS A 155 -6.05 -8.40 20.54
N ALA A 156 -5.64 -7.14 20.69
CA ALA A 156 -4.58 -6.74 21.62
C ALA A 156 -4.95 -6.99 23.09
N LYS A 157 -3.95 -7.32 23.92
CA LYS A 157 -4.11 -7.53 25.37
C LYS A 157 -4.49 -6.24 26.11
N ALA A 158 -4.04 -5.09 25.62
CA ALA A 158 -4.38 -3.78 26.18
C ALA A 158 -5.88 -3.50 26.04
N ASN A 159 -6.50 -2.84 27.02
CA ASN A 159 -7.91 -2.43 26.96
C ASN A 159 -8.12 -1.16 26.12
N GLN A 160 -7.38 -1.03 25.03
CA GLN A 160 -7.34 0.15 24.16
C GLN A 160 -7.15 -0.30 22.72
N ARG A 161 -7.84 0.36 21.79
CA ARG A 161 -7.67 0.15 20.34
C ARG A 161 -6.85 1.29 19.78
N THR A 162 -5.77 0.97 19.05
CA THR A 162 -5.03 1.95 18.26
C THR A 162 -5.18 1.59 16.79
N ILE A 163 -5.52 2.57 15.95
CA ILE A 163 -5.49 2.45 14.48
C ILE A 163 -4.33 3.26 13.95
N ARG A 164 -3.84 2.86 12.78
CA ARG A 164 -2.86 3.58 11.98
C ARG A 164 -3.53 3.87 10.64
N VAL A 165 -3.44 5.12 10.21
CA VAL A 165 -3.94 5.63 8.94
C VAL A 165 -2.83 6.42 8.27
#